data_AF-A0A2J8R2Q0-F1
#
_entry.id   AF-A0A2J8R2Q0-F1
#
_cell.length_a   1.000
_cell.length_b   1.000
_cell.length_c   1.000
_cell.angle_alpha   90.00
_cell.angle_beta   90.00
_cell.angle_gamma   90.00
#
_symmetry.space_group_name_H-M   'P 1'
#
loop_
_entity.id
_entity.type
_entity.pdbx_description
1 polymer ?
#
loop_
_entity_poly.entity_id
_entity_poly.type
_entity_poly.pdbx_seq_one_letter_code
_entity_poly.pdbx_strand_id
1 'polypeptide(L)'
;MSLSPPCFTEEDRFSLEALQTIHKQMDDDKDGGIEVEESDEFIREDMKYKDATNKHSHLHREDKHITIEDLWKRWKTSEVHNWTLED
;
A
#
# COMPACT_ATOMS: atom_id res chain seq x y z
N MET A 1 -30.83 -6.00 18.46
CA MET A 1 -30.01 -6.31 17.29
C MET A 1 -28.60 -5.84 17.57
N SER A 2 -27.66 -6.76 17.78
CA SER A 2 -26.23 -6.47 17.93
C SER A 2 -25.65 -6.20 16.54
N LEU A 3 -25.35 -4.94 16.24
CA LEU A 3 -24.54 -4.55 15.09
C LEU A 3 -23.08 -4.90 15.42
N SER A 4 -22.73 -6.18 15.30
CA SER A 4 -21.33 -6.57 15.18
C SER A 4 -20.81 -5.96 13.88
N PRO A 5 -19.76 -5.11 13.89
CA PRO A 5 -19.21 -4.58 12.66
C PRO A 5 -18.70 -5.74 11.78
N PRO A 6 -18.76 -5.59 10.45
CA PRO A 6 -18.46 -6.65 9.52
C PRO A 6 -17.04 -7.14 9.75
N CYS A 7 -16.92 -8.46 9.77
CA CYS A 7 -15.74 -9.26 10.07
C CYS A 7 -14.42 -8.63 9.58
N PHE A 8 -13.56 -8.22 10.52
CA PHE A 8 -12.11 -8.28 10.30
C PHE A 8 -11.74 -9.77 10.35
N THR A 9 -11.72 -10.45 9.20
CA THR A 9 -11.24 -11.83 9.12
C THR A 9 -9.74 -11.86 9.44
N GLU A 10 -9.20 -13.03 9.81
CA GLU A 10 -7.75 -13.18 10.01
C GLU A 10 -6.97 -12.74 8.77
N GLU A 11 -7.53 -12.94 7.58
CA GLU A 11 -6.98 -12.46 6.31
C GLU A 11 -6.91 -10.94 6.21
N ASP A 12 -7.94 -10.20 6.66
CA ASP A 12 -7.92 -8.73 6.70
C ASP A 12 -6.81 -8.25 7.67
N ARG A 13 -6.62 -8.94 8.80
CA ARG A 13 -5.51 -8.68 9.72
C ARG A 13 -4.14 -8.90 9.08
N PHE A 14 -3.94 -10.03 8.39
CA PHE A 14 -2.67 -10.31 7.71
C PHE A 14 -2.41 -9.35 6.56
N SER A 15 -3.45 -8.99 5.82
CA SER A 15 -3.38 -8.00 4.75
C SER A 15 -2.98 -6.63 5.29
N LEU A 16 -3.58 -6.22 6.41
CA LEU A 16 -3.30 -4.92 7.03
C LEU A 16 -1.88 -4.88 7.56
N GLU A 17 -1.44 -5.95 8.24
CA GLU A 17 -0.07 -6.09 8.72
C GLU A 17 0.94 -6.09 7.57
N ALA A 18 0.65 -6.80 6.47
CA ALA A 18 1.49 -6.80 5.27
C ALA A 18 1.59 -5.41 4.64
N LEU A 19 0.46 -4.70 4.50
CA LEU A 19 0.44 -3.33 3.98
C LEU A 19 1.16 -2.37 4.91
N GLN A 20 1.07 -2.57 6.23
CA GLN A 20 1.78 -1.78 7.22
C GLN A 20 3.29 -2.04 7.17
N THR A 21 3.70 -3.28 6.91
CA THR A 21 5.10 -3.63 6.67
C THR A 21 5.63 -3.04 5.35
N ILE A 22 4.84 -3.06 4.28
CA ILE A 22 5.19 -2.43 3.00
C ILE A 22 5.30 -0.92 3.16
N HIS A 23 4.30 -0.30 3.81
CA HIS A 23 4.31 1.12 4.12
C HIS A 23 5.56 1.49 4.91
N LYS A 24 5.87 0.75 5.97
CA LYS A 24 7.05 0.99 6.81
C LYS A 24 8.39 0.76 6.09
N GLN A 25 8.40 0.00 4.99
CA GLN A 25 9.59 -0.14 4.14
C GLN A 25 9.73 1.04 3.16
N MET A 26 8.62 1.67 2.77
CA MET A 26 8.64 2.86 1.91
C MET A 26 8.78 4.18 2.68
N ASP A 27 8.29 4.24 3.93
CA ASP A 27 8.29 5.41 4.83
C ASP A 27 9.58 5.36 5.68
N ASP A 28 10.64 6.01 5.19
CA ASP A 28 11.98 5.98 5.79
C ASP A 28 12.00 6.76 7.11
N ASP A 29 11.41 7.96 7.09
CA ASP A 29 11.31 8.88 8.24
C ASP A 29 10.26 8.42 9.27
N LYS A 30 9.43 7.43 8.92
CA LYS A 30 8.37 6.86 9.79
C LYS A 30 7.36 7.88 10.30
N ASP A 31 7.11 8.92 9.51
CA ASP A 31 6.14 9.97 9.86
C ASP A 31 4.70 9.49 9.61
N GLY A 32 4.53 8.33 8.97
CA GLY A 32 3.23 7.69 8.74
C GLY A 32 2.59 8.09 7.42
N GLY A 33 3.40 8.59 6.48
CA GLY A 33 2.96 8.96 5.14
C GLY A 33 4.12 8.81 4.18
N ILE A 34 3.91 8.01 3.14
CA ILE A 34 4.90 7.82 2.10
C ILE A 34 4.87 9.04 1.19
N GLU A 35 6.00 9.73 1.08
CA GLU A 35 6.18 10.86 0.18
C GLU A 35 6.60 10.42 -1.23
N VAL A 36 6.49 11.35 -2.17
CA VAL A 36 6.92 11.15 -3.57
C VAL A 36 8.39 10.75 -3.66
N GLU A 37 9.25 11.40 -2.88
CA GLU A 37 10.70 11.19 -2.89
C GLU A 37 11.06 9.83 -2.29
N GLU A 38 10.47 9.48 -1.15
CA GLU A 38 10.67 8.19 -0.48
C GLU A 38 10.22 7.01 -1.37
N SER A 39 9.09 7.15 -2.05
CA SER A 39 8.60 6.14 -2.98
C SER A 39 9.52 5.96 -4.17
N ASP A 40 10.06 7.05 -4.70
CA ASP A 40 10.96 7.01 -5.84
C ASP A 40 12.29 6.34 -5.48
N GLU A 41 12.84 6.63 -4.29
CA GLU A 41 14.02 5.97 -3.75
C GLU A 41 13.79 4.47 -3.55
N PHE A 42 12.69 4.09 -2.87
CA PHE A 42 12.36 2.68 -2.64
C PHE A 42 12.20 1.87 -3.93
N ILE A 43 11.53 2.41 -4.96
CA ILE A 43 11.32 1.67 -6.21
C ILE A 43 12.64 1.46 -6.98
N ARG A 44 13.57 2.43 -6.89
CA ARG A 44 14.89 2.34 -7.54
C ARG A 44 15.86 1.45 -6.78
N GLU A 45 15.89 1.54 -5.46
CA GLU A 45 16.88 0.85 -4.63
C GLU A 45 16.44 -0.57 -4.26
N ASP A 46 15.19 -0.74 -3.81
CA ASP A 46 14.68 -2.00 -3.28
C ASP A 46 14.05 -2.85 -4.39
N MET A 47 13.08 -2.30 -5.13
CA MET A 47 12.44 -3.01 -6.25
C MET A 47 13.31 -3.06 -7.52
N LYS A 48 14.40 -2.28 -7.60
CA LYS A 48 15.34 -2.17 -8.74
C LYS A 48 14.63 -2.06 -10.10
N TYR A 49 13.48 -1.38 -10.13
CA TYR A 49 12.71 -1.25 -11.34
C TYR A 49 13.29 -0.14 -12.22
N LYS A 50 13.55 -0.42 -13.50
CA LYS A 50 14.03 0.58 -14.46
C LYS A 50 13.05 1.76 -14.63
N ASP A 51 11.76 1.50 -14.49
CA ASP A 51 10.67 2.47 -14.64
C ASP A 51 10.12 2.94 -13.30
N ALA A 52 11.01 3.33 -12.38
CA ALA A 52 10.62 3.86 -11.07
C ALA A 52 9.67 5.05 -11.19
N THR A 53 9.95 5.95 -12.14
CA THR A 53 9.12 7.15 -12.39
C THR A 53 7.68 6.79 -12.76
N ASN A 54 7.45 5.73 -13.54
CA ASN A 54 6.10 5.33 -13.95
C ASN A 54 5.35 4.67 -12.79
N LYS A 55 6.03 3.84 -11.98
CA LYS A 55 5.45 3.24 -10.77
C LYS A 55 5.11 4.30 -9.71
N HIS A 56 6.06 5.17 -9.38
CA HIS A 56 5.83 6.24 -8.42
C HIS A 56 4.73 7.19 -8.93
N SER A 57 4.62 7.44 -10.24
CA SER A 57 3.56 8.30 -10.77
C SER A 57 2.20 7.63 -10.76
N HIS A 58 2.13 6.30 -10.84
CA HIS A 58 0.89 5.55 -10.70
C HIS A 58 0.45 5.49 -9.23
N LEU A 59 1.42 5.42 -8.32
CA LEU A 59 1.20 5.54 -6.88
C LEU A 59 0.81 6.99 -6.53
N HIS A 60 1.61 8.00 -6.84
CA HIS A 60 1.39 9.40 -6.44
C HIS A 60 0.55 10.23 -7.42
N ARG A 61 -0.30 9.60 -8.25
CA ARG A 61 -0.96 10.28 -9.38
C ARG A 61 -1.75 11.53 -8.96
N GLU A 62 -2.50 11.45 -7.86
CA GLU A 62 -3.23 12.56 -7.26
C GLU A 62 -2.77 12.84 -5.81
N ASP A 63 -2.44 11.78 -5.06
CA ASP A 63 -1.98 11.88 -3.68
C ASP A 63 -0.46 11.88 -3.60
N LYS A 64 0.14 13.00 -3.16
CA LYS A 64 1.59 13.14 -2.96
C LYS A 64 2.07 12.61 -1.59
N HIS A 65 1.13 12.21 -0.76
CA HIS A 65 1.32 11.80 0.62
C HIS A 65 0.36 10.66 0.88
N ILE A 66 0.88 9.44 0.86
CA ILE A 66 0.07 8.22 0.92
C ILE A 66 0.22 7.63 2.31
N THR A 67 -0.82 7.72 3.12
CA THR A 67 -0.84 7.10 4.44
C THR A 67 -1.19 5.62 4.34
N ILE A 68 -0.95 4.88 5.42
CA ILE A 68 -1.35 3.46 5.51
C ILE A 68 -2.84 3.26 5.22
N GLU A 69 -3.70 4.21 5.59
CA GLU A 69 -5.13 4.16 5.31
C GLU A 69 -5.44 4.31 3.81
N ASP A 70 -4.70 5.18 3.12
CA ASP A 70 -4.84 5.36 1.67
C ASP A 70 -4.31 4.15 0.90
N LEU A 71 -3.16 3.63 1.32
CA LEU A 71 -2.58 2.40 0.79
C LEU A 71 -3.55 1.22 0.97
N TRP A 72 -4.17 1.11 2.15
CA TRP A 72 -5.19 0.11 2.44
C TRP A 72 -6.42 0.26 1.54
N LYS A 73 -6.96 1.48 1.39
CA LYS A 73 -8.08 1.74 0.49
C LYS A 73 -7.75 1.37 -0.95
N ARG A 74 -6.59 1.83 -1.44
CA ARG A 74 -6.13 1.55 -2.80
C ARG A 74 -5.92 0.07 -3.03
N TRP A 75 -5.27 -0.63 -2.11
CA TRP A 75 -5.12 -2.08 -2.18
C TRP A 75 -6.48 -2.76 -2.25
N LYS A 76 -7.41 -2.39 -1.36
CA LYS A 76 -8.76 -2.97 -1.33
C LYS A 76 -9.59 -2.69 -2.59
N THR A 77 -9.38 -1.53 -3.23
CA THR A 77 -10.01 -1.18 -4.52
C THR A 77 -9.27 -1.71 -5.74
N SER A 78 -8.04 -2.19 -5.56
CA SER A 78 -7.19 -2.66 -6.66
C SER A 78 -7.49 -4.11 -7.01
N GLU A 79 -7.23 -4.45 -8.26
CA GLU A 79 -7.45 -5.80 -8.80
C GLU A 79 -6.63 -6.87 -8.05
N VAL A 80 -5.50 -6.48 -7.44
CA VAL A 80 -4.67 -7.37 -6.61
C VAL A 80 -5.36 -7.88 -5.34
N HIS A 81 -6.37 -7.17 -4.81
CA HIS A 81 -7.19 -7.68 -3.70
C HIS A 81 -8.23 -8.71 -4.18
N ASN A 82 -8.59 -8.68 -5.47
CA ASN A 82 -9.49 -9.63 -6.11
C ASN A 82 -8.74 -10.76 -6.82
N TRP A 83 -7.40 -10.88 -6.66
CA TRP A 83 -6.67 -12.08 -7.05
C TRP A 83 -7.04 -13.23 -6.11
N THR A 84 -8.23 -13.78 -6.33
CA THR A 84 -8.52 -15.15 -5.91
C THR A 84 -7.53 -16.07 -6.62
N LEU A 85 -7.12 -17.14 -5.95
CA LEU A 85 -6.20 -18.19 -6.42
C LEU A 85 -6.68 -18.96 -7.69
N GLU A 86 -7.58 -18.39 -8.48
CA GLU A 86 -8.03 -18.89 -9.76
C GLU A 86 -7.17 -18.30 -10.89
N ASP A 87 -5.96 -18.85 -11.06
CA ASP A 87 -5.21 -18.90 -12.34
C ASP A 87 -4.91 -20.38 -12.65
#